data_AF-A0A538TDJ5-F1
#
_entry.id   AF-A0A538TDJ5-F1
#
_cell.length_a   1.000
_cell.length_b   1.000
_cell.length_c   1.000
_cell.angle_alpha   90.00
_cell.angle_beta   90.00
_cell.angle_gamma   90.00
#
_symmetry.space_group_name_H-M   'P 1'
#
loop_
_entity.id
_entity.type
_entity.pdbx_description
1 polymer ?
#
loop_
_entity_poly.entity_id
_entity_poly.type
_entity_poly.pdbx_seq_one_letter_code
_entity_poly.pdbx_strand_id
1 'polypeptide(L)'
;MEAKEIEAKAPGGPTAHREARGGIRHAARAEPTRAVTRRAAFAVALAAAALSGGCAKPDFPSGGPIDTVPPRVLLTTPADSTTRVSPQAEIQVLFSESMDRCRRTRPIRHS
;
A
#
# COMPACT_ATOMS: atom_id res chain seq x y z
N MET A 1 48.04 43.89 52.19
CA MET A 1 47.79 45.15 52.92
C MET A 1 46.47 44.96 53.64
N GLU A 2 46.58 44.91 54.95
CA GLU A 2 45.54 44.57 55.92
C GLU A 2 44.70 45.81 56.27
N ALA A 3 43.64 45.59 57.05
CA ALA A 3 42.73 46.57 57.66
C ALA A 3 41.61 47.12 56.74
N LYS A 4 40.37 47.33 57.19
CA LYS A 4 39.82 47.31 58.55
C LYS A 4 38.29 47.29 58.48
N GLU A 5 37.71 46.56 59.42
CA GLU A 5 36.33 46.60 59.94
C GLU A 5 35.86 48.03 60.30
N ILE A 6 34.55 48.29 60.18
CA ILE A 6 33.78 49.03 61.19
C ILE A 6 32.27 48.73 61.08
N GLU A 7 31.72 48.40 62.25
CA GLU A 7 30.36 47.97 62.54
C GLU A 7 29.45 49.13 62.99
N ALA A 8 28.15 48.85 62.95
CA ALA A 8 27.04 49.42 63.74
C ALA A 8 26.36 50.72 63.27
N LYS A 9 25.02 50.65 63.12
CA LYS A 9 24.04 51.27 64.05
C LYS A 9 22.58 51.15 63.54
N ALA A 10 21.75 50.37 64.24
CA ALA A 10 20.26 50.39 64.21
C ALA A 10 19.71 51.69 64.89
N PRO A 11 18.39 52.03 65.00
CA PRO A 11 17.16 51.27 64.70
C PRO A 11 15.98 52.12 64.10
N GLY A 12 14.80 51.51 63.90
CA GLY A 12 13.53 52.26 63.94
C GLY A 12 12.54 51.94 62.84
N GLY A 13 11.62 50.99 63.08
CA GLY A 13 10.29 51.02 62.47
C GLY A 13 9.45 52.20 63.00
N PRO A 14 8.20 52.43 62.55
CA PRO A 14 7.19 51.36 62.55
C PRO A 14 6.12 51.40 61.42
N THR A 15 5.51 50.23 61.25
CA THR A 15 4.07 49.94 61.04
C THR A 15 3.24 50.60 59.91
N ALA A 16 2.69 49.68 59.10
CA ALA A 16 1.37 49.67 58.45
C ALA A 16 1.15 50.69 57.31
N HIS A 17 0.73 50.28 56.12
CA HIS A 17 -0.60 49.71 55.92
C HIS A 17 -0.69 48.70 54.78
N ARG A 18 -1.35 47.57 55.12
CA ARG A 18 -2.43 46.92 54.37
C ARG A 18 -2.09 46.10 53.11
N GLU A 19 -2.08 44.81 53.37
CA GLU A 19 -2.30 43.66 52.49
C GLU A 19 -3.41 43.87 51.44
N ALA A 20 -3.10 43.57 50.18
CA ALA A 20 -4.09 43.11 49.21
C ALA A 20 -3.45 42.06 48.28
N ARG A 21 -3.76 40.82 48.62
CA ARG A 21 -3.59 39.57 47.89
C ARG A 21 -4.03 39.68 46.43
N GLY A 22 -3.34 38.97 45.52
CA GLY A 22 -3.82 38.85 44.15
C GLY A 22 -2.99 37.96 43.24
N GLY A 23 -2.89 36.68 43.60
CA GLY A 23 -2.71 35.50 42.72
C GLY A 23 -2.05 35.69 41.35
N ILE A 24 -0.86 35.10 41.25
CA ILE A 24 -0.14 34.71 40.03
C ILE A 24 -1.12 34.16 38.98
N ARG A 25 -1.20 34.85 37.83
CA ARG A 25 -2.09 34.47 36.73
C ARG A 25 -1.61 33.15 36.14
N HIS A 26 -2.53 32.20 36.11
CA HIS A 26 -2.40 30.87 35.52
C HIS A 26 -1.64 30.90 34.19
N ALA A 27 -0.55 30.13 34.15
CA ALA A 27 0.23 29.89 32.96
C ALA A 27 -0.66 29.43 31.80
N ALA A 28 -0.44 30.10 30.66
CA ALA A 28 -0.61 29.61 29.30
C ALA A 28 -1.69 28.53 29.11
N ARG A 29 -2.93 28.97 28.94
CA ARG A 29 -3.92 28.19 28.19
C ARG A 29 -3.38 28.03 26.77
N ALA A 30 -2.87 26.86 26.46
CA ALA A 30 -2.75 26.42 25.08
C ALA A 30 -4.18 26.37 24.51
N GLU A 31 -4.59 27.41 23.80
CA GLU A 31 -5.71 27.29 22.88
C GLU A 31 -5.12 26.72 21.59
N PRO A 32 -5.26 25.40 21.31
CA PRO A 32 -5.12 24.95 19.94
C PRO A 32 -6.23 25.68 19.20
N THR A 33 -5.81 26.67 18.44
CA THR A 33 -6.66 27.65 17.78
C THR A 33 -7.75 26.86 17.05
N ARG A 34 -8.99 26.95 17.56
CA ARG A 34 -10.21 26.36 16.99
C ARG A 34 -10.59 27.12 15.72
N ALA A 35 -9.64 27.23 14.81
CA ALA A 35 -9.75 27.86 13.52
C ALA A 35 -9.03 26.97 12.50
N VAL A 36 -9.28 25.66 12.59
CA VAL A 36 -9.22 24.83 11.40
C VAL A 36 -10.30 25.38 10.49
N THR A 37 -9.87 26.28 9.61
CA THR A 37 -10.69 26.88 8.57
C THR A 37 -11.48 25.76 7.89
N ARG A 38 -12.78 25.98 7.69
CA ARG A 38 -13.70 25.01 7.08
C ARG A 38 -13.14 24.39 5.79
N ARG A 39 -12.27 25.14 5.09
CA ARG A 39 -11.47 24.71 3.93
C ARG A 39 -10.40 23.66 4.25
N ALA A 40 -9.63 23.83 5.32
CA ALA A 40 -8.63 22.86 5.76
C ALA A 40 -9.30 21.54 6.22
N ALA A 41 -10.39 21.63 6.99
CA ALA A 41 -11.16 20.44 7.38
C ALA A 41 -11.76 19.71 6.16
N PHE A 42 -12.26 20.46 5.18
CA PHE A 42 -12.82 19.89 3.95
C PHE A 42 -11.73 19.25 3.07
N ALA A 43 -10.56 19.88 2.96
CA ALA A 43 -9.41 19.33 2.25
C ALA A 43 -8.92 18.02 2.89
N VAL A 44 -8.87 17.97 4.23
CA VAL A 44 -8.52 16.75 4.97
C VAL A 44 -9.58 15.66 4.78
N ALA A 45 -10.87 16.00 4.80
CA ALA A 45 -11.94 15.04 4.57
C ALA A 45 -11.94 14.47 3.14
N LEU A 46 -11.68 15.30 2.12
CA LEU A 46 -11.54 14.87 0.73
C LEU A 46 -10.31 13.97 0.54
N ALA A 47 -9.18 14.33 1.14
CA ALA A 47 -7.97 13.51 1.09
C ALA A 47 -8.17 12.15 1.77
N ALA A 48 -8.85 12.12 2.92
CA ALA A 48 -9.20 10.88 3.62
C ALA A 48 -10.18 10.02 2.81
N ALA A 49 -11.18 10.64 2.16
CA ALA A 49 -12.11 9.93 1.28
C ALA A 49 -11.41 9.35 0.04
N ALA A 50 -10.45 10.08 -0.55
CA ALA A 50 -9.65 9.59 -1.68
C ALA A 50 -8.75 8.41 -1.30
N LEU A 51 -8.21 8.40 -0.07
CA LEU A 51 -7.44 7.27 0.46
C LEU A 51 -8.31 6.04 0.80
N SER A 52 -9.61 6.23 0.99
CA SER A 52 -10.57 5.16 1.29
C SER A 52 -11.11 4.46 0.04
N GLY A 53 -10.76 4.95 -1.16
CA GLY A 53 -11.08 4.32 -2.44
C GLY A 53 -10.35 2.99 -2.57
N GLY A 54 -11.06 1.90 -2.29
CA GLY A 54 -10.52 0.56 -2.16
C GLY A 54 -9.62 0.13 -3.33
N CYS A 55 -8.56 -0.61 -3.00
CA CYS A 55 -7.68 -1.23 -3.99
C CYS A 55 -8.52 -2.08 -4.96
N ALA A 56 -8.37 -1.83 -6.27
CA ALA A 56 -8.90 -2.72 -7.29
C ALA A 56 -8.35 -4.12 -7.02
N LYS A 57 -9.24 -5.08 -6.71
CA LYS A 57 -8.83 -6.49 -6.62
C LYS A 57 -8.38 -6.89 -8.02
N PRO A 58 -7.15 -7.41 -8.20
CA PRO A 58 -6.76 -8.00 -9.46
C PRO A 58 -7.76 -9.11 -9.78
N ASP A 59 -8.56 -8.90 -10.80
CA ASP A 59 -9.37 -9.97 -11.38
C ASP A 59 -8.54 -10.62 -12.50
N PHE A 60 -8.73 -11.92 -12.69
CA PHE A 60 -8.08 -12.59 -13.81
C PHE A 60 -8.76 -12.13 -15.10
N PRO A 61 -8.02 -11.86 -16.19
CA PRO A 61 -8.67 -11.61 -17.47
C PRO A 61 -9.54 -12.82 -17.79
N SER A 62 -10.79 -12.60 -18.20
CA SER A 62 -11.58 -13.68 -18.78
C SER A 62 -10.76 -14.23 -19.95
N GLY A 63 -10.46 -15.53 -19.93
CA GLY A 63 -9.79 -16.18 -21.05
C GLY A 63 -10.51 -15.87 -22.36
N GLY A 64 -9.78 -15.93 -23.47
CA GLY A 64 -10.39 -15.82 -24.80
C GLY A 64 -11.46 -16.90 -25.04
N PRO A 65 -12.18 -16.82 -26.16
CA PRO A 65 -13.16 -17.85 -26.52
C PRO A 65 -12.58 -19.25 -26.37
N ILE A 66 -13.39 -20.17 -25.84
CA ILE A 66 -12.99 -21.58 -25.71
C ILE A 66 -12.80 -22.14 -27.11
N ASP A 67 -11.63 -22.70 -27.36
CA ASP A 67 -11.40 -23.49 -28.56
C ASP A 67 -12.23 -24.78 -28.49
N THR A 68 -13.07 -24.97 -29.51
CA THR A 68 -14.02 -26.08 -29.61
C THR A 68 -13.88 -26.87 -30.91
N VAL A 69 -13.02 -26.42 -31.83
CA VAL A 69 -12.80 -27.11 -33.09
C VAL A 69 -11.57 -28.00 -32.92
N PRO A 70 -11.70 -29.34 -33.05
CA PRO A 70 -10.55 -30.19 -32.89
C PRO A 70 -9.64 -30.13 -34.14
N PRO A 71 -8.32 -30.33 -33.96
CA PRO A 71 -7.39 -30.42 -35.08
C PRO A 71 -7.68 -31.65 -35.92
N ARG A 72 -7.51 -31.52 -37.24
CA ARG A 72 -7.52 -32.65 -38.18
C ARG A 72 -6.13 -32.95 -38.70
N VAL A 73 -5.86 -34.22 -39.01
CA VAL A 73 -4.66 -34.62 -39.73
C VAL A 73 -4.83 -34.26 -41.20
N LEU A 74 -3.88 -33.51 -41.74
CA LEU A 74 -3.83 -33.14 -43.16
C LEU A 74 -2.88 -34.02 -43.95
N LEU A 75 -1.75 -34.41 -43.35
CA LEU A 75 -0.74 -35.25 -43.98
C LEU A 75 0.01 -36.07 -42.93
N THR A 76 0.40 -37.28 -43.32
CA THR A 76 1.38 -38.10 -42.60
C THR A 76 2.54 -38.44 -43.54
N THR A 77 3.75 -38.42 -43.00
CA THR A 77 4.95 -38.92 -43.65
C THR A 77 5.58 -40.00 -42.77
N PRO A 78 5.89 -41.19 -43.31
CA PRO A 78 5.52 -41.66 -44.64
C PRO A 78 4.00 -41.69 -44.88
N ALA A 79 3.59 -41.62 -46.14
CA ALA A 79 2.19 -41.71 -46.50
C ALA A 79 1.63 -43.08 -46.15
N ASP A 80 0.31 -43.18 -46.02
CA ASP A 80 -0.34 -44.47 -45.78
C ASP A 80 0.04 -45.48 -46.87
N SER A 81 0.11 -46.76 -46.48
CA SER A 81 0.51 -47.86 -47.34
C SER A 81 1.92 -47.76 -47.94
N THR A 82 2.78 -46.86 -47.45
CA THR A 82 4.20 -46.84 -47.86
C THR A 82 4.87 -48.13 -47.41
N THR A 83 5.48 -48.85 -48.35
CA THR A 83 6.27 -50.06 -48.08
C THR A 83 7.77 -49.76 -48.14
N ARG A 84 8.60 -50.65 -47.56
CA ARG A 84 10.07 -50.49 -47.52
C ARG A 84 10.53 -49.16 -46.89
N VAL A 85 9.84 -48.71 -45.85
CA VAL A 85 10.22 -47.52 -45.08
C VAL A 85 11.57 -47.79 -44.39
N SER A 86 12.50 -46.84 -44.50
CA SER A 86 13.78 -46.90 -43.79
C SER A 86 13.55 -46.89 -42.27
N PRO A 87 14.29 -47.69 -41.47
CA PRO A 87 14.24 -47.61 -40.02
C PRO A 87 14.64 -46.24 -39.45
N GLN A 88 15.33 -45.42 -40.24
CA GLN A 88 15.73 -44.05 -39.88
C GLN A 88 14.76 -43.00 -40.44
N ALA A 89 13.65 -43.41 -41.05
CA ALA A 89 12.68 -42.46 -41.59
C ALA A 89 12.08 -41.59 -40.48
N GLU A 90 12.03 -40.29 -40.73
CA GLU A 90 11.34 -39.36 -39.84
C GLU A 90 9.82 -39.51 -40.00
N ILE A 91 9.13 -39.58 -38.87
CA ILE A 91 7.67 -39.58 -38.84
C ILE A 91 7.18 -38.15 -38.64
N GLN A 92 6.43 -37.64 -39.62
CA GLN A 92 5.85 -36.31 -39.56
C GLN A 92 4.33 -36.36 -39.68
N VAL A 93 3.64 -35.50 -38.93
CA VAL A 93 2.19 -35.31 -39.02
C VAL A 93 1.90 -33.83 -39.09
N LEU A 94 1.18 -33.42 -40.14
CA LEU A 94 0.70 -32.06 -40.30
C LEU A 94 -0.76 -31.96 -39.85
N PHE A 95 -1.03 -31.03 -38.95
CA PHE A 95 -2.38 -30.75 -38.44
C PHE A 95 -2.96 -29.49 -39.08
N SER A 96 -4.29 -29.34 -39.01
CA SER A 96 -5.01 -28.17 -39.49
C SER A 96 -4.75 -26.89 -38.71
N GLU A 97 -4.17 -27.00 -37.51
CA GLU A 97 -3.83 -25.90 -36.62
C GLU A 97 -2.66 -26.26 -35.70
N SER A 98 -2.10 -25.25 -35.04
CA SER A 98 -1.04 -25.44 -34.06
C SER A 98 -1.56 -26.08 -32.77
N MET A 99 -0.96 -27.19 -32.33
CA MET A 99 -1.31 -27.84 -31.07
C MET A 99 -0.39 -27.42 -29.92
N ASP A 100 -0.98 -27.12 -28.76
CA ASP A 100 -0.23 -27.00 -27.51
C ASP A 100 0.17 -28.39 -27.00
N ARG A 101 1.46 -28.71 -27.13
CA ARG A 101 2.03 -30.01 -26.75
C ARG A 101 2.19 -30.18 -25.23
N CYS A 102 2.02 -29.14 -24.44
CA CYS A 102 2.29 -29.17 -23.00
C CYS A 102 1.03 -29.25 -22.14
N ARG A 103 -0.17 -29.34 -22.73
CA ARG A 103 -1.44 -29.38 -21.99
C ARG A 103 -1.63 -30.71 -21.25
N ARG A 104 -1.08 -30.78 -20.04
CA ARG A 104 -1.47 -31.78 -19.04
C ARG A 104 -2.84 -31.41 -18.49
N THR A 105 -3.79 -32.33 -18.56
CA THR A 105 -5.10 -32.20 -17.90
C THR A 105 -4.86 -31.89 -16.42
N ARG A 106 -5.25 -30.69 -15.96
CA ARG A 106 -5.22 -30.38 -14.52
C ARG A 106 -6.23 -31.29 -13.82
N PRO A 107 -5.85 -31.96 -12.71
CA PRO A 107 -6.84 -32.60 -11.86
C PRO A 107 -7.76 -31.52 -11.30
N ILE A 108 -9.06 -31.72 -11.45
CA ILE A 108 -10.09 -30.89 -10.83
C ILE A 108 -9.97 -31.10 -9.32
N ARG A 109 -9.41 -30.12 -8.60
CA ARG A 109 -9.55 -30.10 -7.13
C ARG A 109 -10.92 -29.51 -6.82
N HIS A 110 -11.87 -30.37 -6.50
CA HIS A 110 -13.04 -29.95 -5.74
C HIS A 110 -12.57 -29.50 -4.35
N SER A 111 -13.03 -28.31 -3.96
CA SER A 111 -12.78 -27.70 -2.64
C SER A 111 -13.82 -28.19 -1.65
#